data_AF-A0A367B4S0-F1
#
_entry.id   AF-A0A367B4S0-F1
#
_cell.length_a   1.000
_cell.length_b   1.000
_cell.length_c   1.000
_cell.angle_alpha   90.00
_cell.angle_beta   90.00
_cell.angle_gamma   90.00
#
_symmetry.space_group_name_H-M   'P 1'
#
loop_
_entity.id
_entity.type
_entity.pdbx_description
1 polymer ?
#
loop_
_entity_poly.entity_id
_entity_poly.type
_entity_poly.pdbx_seq_one_letter_code
_entity_poly.pdbx_strand_id
1 'polypeptide(L)'
;MVAEVAGVISLVAMLVAVGVGVFLVTVLLLRQASPHTAVVVRGRLLRADGRGSRGRVRLTAADVTWRERGHEPVGLRGPVRLGPTGHASWGRQATVRLQLWTAEGRQMALDLPAPEAAATVRLLSGQDPVGLEPWRATRARGTAWAAAFLTLAVGFAGLMFLVGTDGYTADATVLSSDDGWTCEVAWTDPTGTAIEGRSDCFGERAGSRLEVLVPWGEIEDPVSTRPALALSGGVVAAPLLAVGALLAWRVARHRRRDATFLRLVGAEPPRAGESSEAALAEPRTASAVARRRRWSRVGLIGVAASLLLSVGMWLVQDHADRQLRAEGATTVGTVVELHPEGRRRRGGLDVRFTVDGTQHRGHVPGDSNDYDLGQHVEVFFDPADPDRFTIDDVTFEPRGTALLLTVGGLGSLSGIAYGLPVLLSHRRARSMLARGVWSPVMVRARYEKSRYLFTAPDGTTWRSSRRAGWPTREDGTEPVQDAWWVRDGEHAVFSPDKGAPLVRARLS
;
A
#
# COMPACT_ATOMS: atom_id res chain seq x y z
N MET A 1 -14.61 12.72 -34.77
CA MET A 1 -13.25 12.42 -35.28
C MET A 1 -12.15 13.14 -34.49
N VAL A 2 -12.01 14.48 -34.52
CA VAL A 2 -10.92 15.16 -33.78
C VAL A 2 -11.01 14.96 -32.25
N ALA A 3 -12.19 15.12 -31.66
CA ALA A 3 -12.41 14.89 -30.23
C ALA A 3 -12.10 13.44 -29.78
N GLU A 4 -12.43 12.44 -30.60
CA GLU A 4 -12.08 11.03 -30.34
C GLU A 4 -10.55 10.83 -30.30
N VAL A 5 -9.82 11.47 -31.21
CA VAL A 5 -8.35 11.45 -31.23
C VAL A 5 -7.79 12.12 -29.96
N ALA A 6 -8.38 13.22 -29.50
CA ALA A 6 -7.93 13.89 -28.26
C ALA A 6 -8.17 13.03 -27.00
N GLY A 7 -9.33 12.38 -26.88
CA GLY A 7 -9.61 11.41 -25.82
C GLY A 7 -8.64 10.21 -25.83
N VAL A 8 -8.37 9.65 -27.02
CA VAL A 8 -7.37 8.59 -27.21
C VAL A 8 -5.96 9.07 -26.84
N ILE A 9 -5.56 10.30 -27.17
CA ILE A 9 -4.26 10.87 -26.78
C ILE A 9 -4.14 10.97 -25.26
N SER A 10 -5.19 11.40 -24.56
CA SER A 10 -5.16 11.51 -23.09
C SER A 10 -5.05 10.13 -22.40
N LEU A 11 -5.85 9.15 -22.86
CA LEU A 11 -5.75 7.75 -22.44
C LEU A 11 -4.33 7.18 -22.70
N VAL A 12 -3.79 7.40 -23.90
CA VAL A 12 -2.44 6.96 -24.27
C VAL A 12 -1.38 7.65 -23.41
N ALA A 13 -1.50 8.94 -23.12
CA ALA A 13 -0.58 9.66 -22.24
C ALA A 13 -0.58 9.09 -20.81
N MET A 14 -1.75 8.79 -20.23
CA MET A 14 -1.83 8.16 -18.91
C MET A 14 -1.30 6.72 -18.92
N LEU A 15 -1.65 5.91 -19.94
CA LEU A 15 -1.12 4.55 -20.09
C LEU A 15 0.39 4.54 -20.32
N VAL A 16 0.95 5.53 -21.01
CA VAL A 16 2.39 5.75 -21.14
C VAL A 16 2.99 6.20 -19.81
N ALA A 17 2.37 7.08 -19.04
CA ALA A 17 2.87 7.48 -17.72
C ALA A 17 2.92 6.29 -16.73
N VAL A 18 1.84 5.50 -16.64
CA VAL A 18 1.80 4.28 -15.83
C VAL A 18 2.78 3.23 -16.37
N GLY A 19 2.83 3.05 -17.70
CA GLY A 19 3.73 2.13 -18.38
C GLY A 19 5.20 2.48 -18.15
N VAL A 20 5.58 3.77 -18.24
CA VAL A 20 6.92 4.29 -17.94
C VAL A 20 7.22 4.17 -16.45
N GLY A 21 6.25 4.38 -15.55
CA GLY A 21 6.42 4.13 -14.12
C GLY A 21 6.73 2.66 -13.81
N VAL A 22 5.93 1.74 -14.35
CA VAL A 22 6.13 0.28 -14.23
C VAL A 22 7.42 -0.17 -14.91
N PHE A 23 7.75 0.38 -16.09
CA PHE A 23 8.98 0.09 -16.82
C PHE A 23 10.21 0.61 -16.08
N LEU A 24 10.20 1.84 -15.55
CA LEU A 24 11.28 2.38 -14.73
C LEU A 24 11.47 1.54 -13.46
N VAL A 25 10.40 1.16 -12.76
CA VAL A 25 10.50 0.24 -11.61
C VAL A 25 11.06 -1.12 -12.05
N THR A 26 10.65 -1.65 -13.20
CA THR A 26 11.09 -2.97 -13.71
C THR A 26 12.53 -2.95 -14.20
N VAL A 27 12.97 -1.93 -14.93
CA VAL A 27 14.36 -1.71 -15.34
C VAL A 27 15.24 -1.41 -14.12
N LEU A 28 14.74 -0.62 -13.15
CA LEU A 28 15.42 -0.41 -11.87
C LEU A 28 15.51 -1.70 -11.05
N LEU A 29 14.69 -2.72 -11.28
CA LEU A 29 14.80 -4.06 -10.69
C LEU A 29 15.73 -4.97 -11.51
N LEU A 30 15.61 -5.00 -12.84
CA LEU A 30 16.40 -5.83 -13.75
C LEU A 30 17.88 -5.43 -13.79
N ARG A 31 18.19 -4.12 -13.82
CA ARG A 31 19.57 -3.62 -13.63
C ARG A 31 20.14 -3.90 -12.22
N GLN A 32 19.40 -4.59 -11.32
CA GLN A 32 19.93 -5.09 -10.05
C GLN A 32 20.35 -6.57 -10.09
N ALA A 33 20.19 -7.26 -11.21
CA ALA A 33 20.66 -8.64 -11.38
C ALA A 33 22.19 -8.75 -11.29
N SER A 34 22.93 -7.73 -11.76
CA SER A 34 24.38 -7.63 -11.62
C SER A 34 24.77 -7.39 -10.15
N PRO A 35 25.47 -8.33 -9.47
CA PRO A 35 26.03 -8.09 -8.15
C PRO A 35 27.15 -7.05 -8.24
N HIS A 36 27.39 -6.30 -7.16
CA HIS A 36 28.62 -5.52 -7.06
C HIS A 36 29.78 -6.43 -6.67
N THR A 37 30.99 -6.14 -7.15
CA THR A 37 32.23 -6.83 -6.70
C THR A 37 32.72 -6.35 -5.33
N ALA A 38 32.05 -5.34 -4.75
CA ALA A 38 32.39 -4.74 -3.48
C ALA A 38 31.15 -4.31 -2.68
N VAL A 39 31.22 -4.41 -1.35
CA VAL A 39 30.25 -3.77 -0.44
C VAL A 39 30.94 -2.60 0.27
N VAL A 40 30.21 -1.49 0.46
CA VAL A 40 30.71 -0.32 1.17
C VAL A 40 29.86 -0.07 2.43
N VAL A 41 30.50 -0.20 3.59
CA VAL A 41 29.92 -0.02 4.93
C VAL A 41 30.36 1.33 5.50
N ARG A 42 29.58 1.94 6.40
CA ARG A 42 30.02 3.08 7.23
C ARG A 42 30.52 2.56 8.58
N GLY A 43 31.69 2.99 9.00
CA GLY A 43 32.27 2.65 10.32
C GLY A 43 32.89 3.87 10.99
N ARG A 44 33.45 3.66 12.19
CA ARG A 44 34.32 4.62 12.87
C ARG A 44 35.67 3.97 13.13
N LEU A 45 36.75 4.57 12.62
CA LEU A 45 38.11 4.11 12.85
C LEU A 45 38.71 4.90 14.01
N LEU A 46 39.17 4.20 15.03
CA LEU A 46 39.82 4.72 16.24
C LEU A 46 41.32 4.43 16.14
N ARG A 47 42.10 5.50 16.21
CA ARG A 47 43.58 5.45 16.26
C ARG A 47 44.04 5.22 17.71
N ALA A 48 45.33 4.91 17.90
CA ALA A 48 45.90 4.64 19.22
C ALA A 48 45.83 5.85 20.18
N ASP A 49 45.76 7.08 19.66
CA ASP A 49 45.53 8.32 20.42
C ASP A 49 44.06 8.52 20.85
N GLY A 50 43.21 7.51 20.67
CA GLY A 50 41.77 7.56 20.96
C GLY A 50 40.95 8.39 19.95
N ARG A 51 41.58 9.09 18.99
CA ARG A 51 40.85 9.91 18.02
C ARG A 51 40.12 9.02 17.01
N GLY A 52 38.82 9.23 16.90
CA GLY A 52 37.91 8.37 16.14
C GLY A 52 37.29 9.05 14.92
N SER A 53 37.84 8.81 13.72
CA SER A 53 37.35 9.37 12.46
C SER A 53 36.19 8.57 11.86
N ARG A 54 35.38 9.22 11.01
CA ARG A 54 34.24 8.61 10.30
C ARG A 54 34.61 8.41 8.84
N GLY A 55 34.35 7.21 8.31
CA GLY A 55 34.74 6.83 6.97
C GLY A 55 33.95 5.64 6.45
N ARG A 56 34.52 4.96 5.46
CA ARG A 56 33.88 3.83 4.77
C ARG A 56 34.82 2.64 4.71
N VAL A 57 34.32 1.47 5.08
CA VAL A 57 34.99 0.19 4.84
C VAL A 57 34.49 -0.33 3.50
N ARG A 58 35.39 -0.54 2.54
CA ARG A 58 35.15 -1.32 1.33
C ARG A 58 35.57 -2.76 1.62
N LEU A 59 34.68 -3.69 1.30
CA LEU A 59 34.88 -5.14 1.40
C LEU A 59 34.81 -5.70 -0.02
N THR A 60 35.82 -6.46 -0.45
CA THR A 60 35.76 -7.30 -1.66
C THR A 60 36.07 -8.75 -1.28
N ALA A 61 36.24 -9.63 -2.27
CA ALA A 61 36.68 -11.01 -2.06
C ALA A 61 38.20 -11.14 -1.87
N ALA A 62 38.97 -10.06 -2.11
CA ALA A 62 40.44 -10.05 -2.05
C ALA A 62 41.00 -9.01 -1.06
N ASP A 63 40.24 -7.96 -0.71
CA ASP A 63 40.69 -6.88 0.16
C ASP A 63 39.61 -6.38 1.14
N VAL A 64 40.10 -5.80 2.24
CA VAL A 64 39.34 -4.90 3.11
C VAL A 64 40.10 -3.58 3.18
N THR A 65 39.47 -2.50 2.70
CA THR A 65 40.09 -1.17 2.64
C THR A 65 39.25 -0.13 3.39
N TRP A 66 39.87 0.62 4.29
CA TRP A 66 39.27 1.81 4.91
C TRP A 66 39.50 3.04 4.03
N ARG A 67 38.50 3.90 3.88
CA ARG A 67 38.68 5.23 3.30
C ARG A 67 38.02 6.32 4.14
N GLU A 68 38.83 7.26 4.60
CA GLU A 68 38.42 8.52 5.22
C GLU A 68 38.15 9.59 4.14
N ARG A 69 37.32 10.61 4.41
CA ARG A 69 37.03 11.65 3.40
C ARG A 69 38.27 12.54 3.22
N GLY A 70 38.79 12.63 2.01
CA GLY A 70 39.99 13.43 1.69
C GLY A 70 41.31 12.65 1.80
N HIS A 71 41.28 11.37 2.19
CA HIS A 71 42.47 10.53 2.29
C HIS A 71 42.41 9.34 1.32
N GLU A 72 43.57 8.72 1.12
CA GLU A 72 43.74 7.49 0.34
C GLU A 72 43.14 6.26 1.05
N PRO A 73 42.86 5.17 0.32
CA PRO A 73 42.40 3.91 0.92
C PRO A 73 43.53 3.19 1.66
N VAL A 74 43.32 2.86 2.93
CA VAL A 74 44.25 2.08 3.76
C VAL A 74 43.81 0.62 3.78
N GLY A 75 44.68 -0.29 3.34
CA GLY A 75 44.45 -1.73 3.43
C GLY A 75 44.52 -2.23 4.88
N LEU A 76 43.54 -3.03 5.28
CA LEU A 76 43.41 -3.62 6.62
C LEU A 76 43.70 -5.13 6.58
N ARG A 77 44.33 -5.66 7.64
CA ARG A 77 44.73 -7.07 7.77
C ARG A 77 44.43 -7.62 9.17
N GLY A 78 44.14 -8.92 9.20
CA GLY A 78 43.83 -9.69 10.42
C GLY A 78 42.51 -9.27 11.09
N PRO A 79 42.00 -10.08 12.02
CA PRO A 79 41.14 -9.57 13.06
C PRO A 79 41.48 -10.14 14.45
N VAL A 80 41.95 -9.29 15.36
CA VAL A 80 41.86 -9.56 16.80
C VAL A 80 40.57 -8.95 17.30
N ARG A 81 39.62 -9.78 17.76
CA ARG A 81 38.33 -9.28 18.21
C ARG A 81 38.42 -8.72 19.62
N LEU A 82 37.93 -7.49 19.82
CA LEU A 82 37.53 -6.99 21.14
C LEU A 82 36.01 -7.15 21.34
N GLY A 83 35.57 -6.98 22.59
CA GLY A 83 34.18 -7.14 22.98
C GLY A 83 33.20 -6.14 22.34
N PRO A 84 31.89 -6.31 22.56
CA PRO A 84 30.89 -5.29 22.21
C PRO A 84 31.17 -3.98 22.97
N THR A 85 31.13 -2.84 22.28
CA THR A 85 31.59 -1.55 22.83
C THR A 85 30.47 -0.58 23.22
N GLY A 86 29.23 -1.08 23.30
CA GLY A 86 28.11 -0.32 23.84
C GLY A 86 26.84 -1.19 23.98
N HIS A 87 25.97 -0.81 24.92
CA HIS A 87 24.67 -1.43 25.07
C HIS A 87 23.75 -1.09 23.87
N ALA A 88 22.98 -2.07 23.41
CA ALA A 88 22.02 -1.89 22.32
C ALA A 88 20.80 -1.07 22.79
N SER A 89 20.88 0.27 22.64
CA SER A 89 19.73 1.15 22.80
C SER A 89 18.62 0.81 21.79
N TRP A 90 17.36 0.93 22.21
CA TRP A 90 16.19 0.45 21.46
C TRP A 90 16.21 0.90 19.99
N GLY A 91 16.28 -0.09 19.08
CA GLY A 91 16.29 0.13 17.63
C GLY A 91 17.67 0.35 16.98
N ARG A 92 18.75 0.53 17.75
CA ARG A 92 20.12 0.54 17.23
C ARG A 92 20.76 -0.83 17.37
N GLN A 93 21.42 -1.31 16.31
CA GLN A 93 22.23 -2.53 16.37
C GLN A 93 23.45 -2.28 17.27
N ALA A 94 23.84 -3.29 18.06
CA ALA A 94 25.06 -3.24 18.86
C ALA A 94 26.28 -2.99 17.96
N THR A 95 27.19 -2.13 18.41
CA THR A 95 28.49 -1.92 17.76
C THR A 95 29.56 -2.83 18.38
N VAL A 96 30.40 -3.38 17.51
CA VAL A 96 31.50 -4.29 17.84
C VAL A 96 32.79 -3.64 17.39
N ARG A 97 33.81 -3.71 18.24
CA ARG A 97 35.15 -3.17 17.95
C ARG A 97 36.06 -4.29 17.48
N LEU A 98 36.42 -4.24 16.21
CA LEU A 98 37.48 -5.09 15.67
C LEU A 98 38.82 -4.38 15.90
N GLN A 99 39.85 -5.08 16.36
CA GLN A 99 41.23 -4.61 16.21
C GLN A 99 41.83 -5.25 14.96
N LEU A 100 42.45 -4.39 14.16
CA LEU A 100 42.95 -4.65 12.82
C LEU A 100 44.33 -4.01 12.69
N TRP A 101 45.16 -4.48 11.76
CA TRP A 101 46.42 -3.82 11.41
C TRP A 101 46.33 -3.19 10.03
N THR A 102 47.01 -2.06 9.82
CA THR A 102 47.23 -1.54 8.45
C THR A 102 48.25 -2.40 7.70
N ALA A 103 48.34 -2.21 6.39
CA ALA A 103 49.46 -2.77 5.59
C ALA A 103 50.86 -2.35 6.11
N GLU A 104 50.94 -1.25 6.86
CA GLU A 104 52.17 -0.72 7.50
C GLU A 104 52.42 -1.33 8.90
N GLY A 105 51.59 -2.27 9.36
CA GLY A 105 51.67 -2.87 10.70
C GLY A 105 51.06 -2.03 11.83
N ARG A 106 50.52 -0.83 11.55
CA ARG A 106 49.92 0.03 12.60
C ARG A 106 48.61 -0.57 13.10
N GLN A 107 48.49 -0.79 14.41
CA GLN A 107 47.26 -1.28 15.05
C GLN A 107 46.18 -0.19 15.06
N MET A 108 44.95 -0.57 14.74
CA MET A 108 43.77 0.31 14.72
C MET A 108 42.55 -0.43 15.26
N ALA A 109 41.62 0.33 15.85
CA ALA A 109 40.31 -0.17 16.25
C ALA A 109 39.23 0.31 15.27
N LEU A 110 38.30 -0.56 14.89
CA LEU A 110 37.22 -0.27 13.96
C LEU A 110 35.87 -0.63 14.59
N ASP A 111 35.07 0.38 14.90
CA ASP A 111 33.69 0.20 15.35
C ASP A 111 32.77 0.03 14.13
N LEU A 112 32.14 -1.15 14.04
CA LEU A 112 31.13 -1.52 13.04
C LEU A 112 29.84 -2.01 13.72
N PRO A 113 28.67 -1.96 13.06
CA PRO A 113 27.49 -2.69 13.53
C PRO A 113 27.78 -4.20 13.53
N ALA A 114 27.26 -4.93 14.51
CA ALA A 114 27.60 -6.34 14.75
C ALA A 114 27.58 -7.28 13.52
N PRO A 115 26.57 -7.27 12.62
CA PRO A 115 26.57 -8.20 11.50
C PRO A 115 27.56 -7.79 10.40
N GLU A 116 27.74 -6.49 10.10
CA GLU A 116 28.82 -6.05 9.22
C GLU A 116 30.21 -6.36 9.82
N ALA A 117 30.38 -6.25 11.15
CA ALA A 117 31.60 -6.66 11.83
C ALA A 117 31.85 -8.16 11.67
N ALA A 118 30.81 -9.01 11.78
CA ALA A 118 30.94 -10.45 11.60
C ALA A 118 31.39 -10.82 10.18
N ALA A 119 30.80 -10.18 9.16
CA ALA A 119 31.22 -10.35 7.77
C ALA A 119 32.66 -9.87 7.53
N THR A 120 33.08 -8.75 8.15
CA THR A 120 34.46 -8.25 8.06
C THR A 120 35.47 -9.21 8.72
N VAL A 121 35.14 -9.82 9.86
CA VAL A 121 36.00 -10.84 10.49
C VAL A 121 36.18 -12.04 9.58
N ARG A 122 35.08 -12.64 9.08
CA ARG A 122 35.15 -13.85 8.23
C ARG A 122 35.91 -13.62 6.92
N LEU A 123 35.83 -12.41 6.34
CA LEU A 123 36.65 -12.03 5.19
C LEU A 123 38.16 -11.90 5.51
N LEU A 124 38.53 -11.61 6.76
CA LEU A 124 39.92 -11.38 7.18
C LEU A 124 40.58 -12.57 7.88
N SER A 125 39.81 -13.54 8.39
CA SER A 125 40.31 -14.76 9.04
C SER A 125 39.94 -16.06 8.31
N GLY A 126 38.99 -16.04 7.37
CA GLY A 126 38.37 -17.23 6.80
C GLY A 126 37.45 -18.00 7.74
N GLN A 127 37.27 -17.55 8.99
CA GLN A 127 36.51 -18.25 10.04
C GLN A 127 35.30 -17.46 10.55
N ASP A 128 34.25 -18.17 10.98
CA ASP A 128 33.10 -17.53 11.62
C ASP A 128 33.44 -17.01 13.04
N PRO A 129 33.16 -15.75 13.37
CA PRO A 129 33.49 -15.16 14.66
C PRO A 129 32.66 -15.74 15.82
N VAL A 130 33.32 -16.49 16.71
CA VAL A 130 32.74 -17.12 17.91
C VAL A 130 31.95 -16.12 18.76
N GLY A 131 30.62 -16.15 18.70
CA GLY A 131 29.76 -15.24 19.45
C GLY A 131 29.54 -13.85 18.80
N LEU A 132 29.59 -13.74 17.48
CA LEU A 132 28.72 -12.82 16.73
C LEU A 132 27.69 -13.65 15.96
N GLU A 133 26.49 -13.11 15.74
CA GLU A 133 25.57 -13.73 14.77
C GLU A 133 26.15 -13.62 13.35
N PRO A 134 26.16 -14.70 12.54
CA PRO A 134 26.59 -14.63 11.15
C PRO A 134 25.66 -13.72 10.33
N TRP A 135 26.17 -13.16 9.23
CA TRP A 135 25.42 -12.22 8.39
C TRP A 135 24.10 -12.81 7.89
N ARG A 136 22.97 -12.24 8.33
CA ARG A 136 21.62 -12.63 7.93
C ARG A 136 20.93 -11.49 7.19
N ALA A 137 20.47 -11.78 5.97
CA ALA A 137 19.79 -10.82 5.13
C ALA A 137 18.56 -10.22 5.84
N THR A 138 18.57 -8.90 6.02
CA THR A 138 17.56 -8.18 6.76
C THR A 138 16.23 -8.19 6.00
N ARG A 139 15.17 -8.75 6.60
CA ARG A 139 13.83 -8.74 6.00
C ARG A 139 13.28 -7.31 5.98
N ALA A 140 13.58 -6.58 4.91
CA ALA A 140 13.18 -5.19 4.70
C ALA A 140 11.65 -5.04 4.76
N ARG A 141 11.13 -4.59 5.91
CA ARG A 141 9.69 -4.36 6.16
C ARG A 141 9.04 -3.42 5.15
N GLY A 142 9.83 -2.56 4.50
CA GLY A 142 9.39 -1.64 3.44
C GLY A 142 8.81 -2.31 2.20
N THR A 143 8.95 -3.63 1.98
CA THR A 143 8.35 -4.31 0.81
C THR A 143 6.83 -4.20 0.76
N ALA A 144 6.16 -4.28 1.91
CA ALA A 144 4.70 -4.19 1.98
C ALA A 144 4.23 -2.74 1.79
N TRP A 145 4.94 -1.79 2.41
CA TRP A 145 4.67 -0.36 2.26
C TRP A 145 4.88 0.14 0.83
N ALA A 146 5.99 -0.24 0.18
CA ALA A 146 6.24 0.10 -1.22
C ALA A 146 5.11 -0.37 -2.14
N ALA A 147 4.63 -1.62 -1.94
CA ALA A 147 3.49 -2.13 -2.68
C ALA A 147 2.20 -1.35 -2.39
N ALA A 148 1.90 -1.08 -1.11
CA ALA A 148 0.70 -0.33 -0.72
C ALA A 148 0.65 1.09 -1.32
N PHE A 149 1.74 1.86 -1.25
CA PHE A 149 1.81 3.20 -1.84
C PHE A 149 1.66 3.17 -3.38
N LEU A 150 2.26 2.20 -4.06
CA LEU A 150 2.10 2.05 -5.52
C LEU A 150 0.67 1.61 -5.90
N THR A 151 0.04 0.72 -5.13
CA THR A 151 -1.36 0.32 -5.35
C THR A 151 -2.33 1.47 -5.11
N LEU A 152 -2.13 2.28 -4.06
CA LEU A 152 -2.94 3.47 -3.81
C LEU A 152 -2.79 4.50 -4.93
N ALA A 153 -1.57 4.75 -5.40
CA ALA A 153 -1.33 5.68 -6.51
C ALA A 153 -2.02 5.24 -7.83
N VAL A 154 -1.92 3.95 -8.18
CA VAL A 154 -2.57 3.41 -9.39
C VAL A 154 -4.09 3.40 -9.24
N GLY A 155 -4.61 3.08 -8.05
CA GLY A 155 -6.05 3.14 -7.78
C GLY A 155 -6.61 4.56 -7.87
N PHE A 156 -5.90 5.54 -7.33
CA PHE A 156 -6.29 6.95 -7.41
C PHE A 156 -6.22 7.50 -8.84
N ALA A 157 -5.16 7.19 -9.58
CA ALA A 157 -5.06 7.56 -11.00
C ALA A 157 -6.18 6.93 -11.85
N GLY A 158 -6.54 5.66 -11.58
CA GLY A 158 -7.67 5.00 -12.22
C GLY A 158 -9.03 5.62 -11.87
N LEU A 159 -9.21 6.08 -10.62
CA LEU A 159 -10.43 6.79 -10.20
C LEU A 159 -10.55 8.16 -10.89
N MET A 160 -9.48 8.96 -10.90
CA MET A 160 -9.44 10.25 -11.60
C MET A 160 -9.62 10.10 -13.11
N PHE A 161 -9.18 8.99 -13.70
CA PHE A 161 -9.46 8.69 -15.10
C PHE A 161 -10.94 8.41 -15.34
N LEU A 162 -11.60 7.62 -14.49
CA LEU A 162 -13.04 7.33 -14.61
C LEU A 162 -13.88 8.62 -14.51
N VAL A 163 -13.62 9.46 -13.49
CA VAL A 163 -14.25 10.77 -13.35
C VAL A 163 -13.95 11.66 -14.57
N GLY A 164 -12.69 11.72 -15.02
CA GLY A 164 -12.28 12.46 -16.22
C GLY A 164 -12.73 11.86 -17.57
N THR A 165 -13.50 10.77 -17.55
CA THR A 165 -14.21 10.24 -18.73
C THR A 165 -15.72 10.37 -18.62
N ASP A 166 -16.26 10.83 -17.49
CA ASP A 166 -17.70 10.91 -17.28
C ASP A 166 -18.24 12.28 -17.68
N GLY A 167 -18.32 12.49 -18.99
CA GLY A 167 -18.75 13.74 -19.59
C GLY A 167 -18.64 13.72 -21.12
N TYR A 168 -18.90 14.85 -21.74
CA TYR A 168 -18.47 15.15 -23.10
C TYR A 168 -17.43 16.28 -23.08
N THR A 169 -16.66 16.43 -24.15
CA THR A 169 -15.74 17.57 -24.29
C THR A 169 -16.23 18.53 -25.35
N ALA A 170 -16.22 19.82 -25.01
CA ALA A 170 -16.65 20.91 -25.87
C ALA A 170 -15.53 21.96 -26.05
N ASP A 171 -15.49 22.58 -27.22
CA ASP A 171 -14.71 23.79 -27.46
C ASP A 171 -15.47 24.99 -26.87
N ALA A 172 -15.06 25.43 -25.68
CA ALA A 172 -15.64 26.60 -25.02
C ALA A 172 -14.83 27.86 -25.34
N THR A 173 -15.50 29.01 -25.35
CA THR A 173 -14.91 30.34 -25.57
C THR A 173 -14.97 31.15 -24.27
N VAL A 174 -13.86 31.73 -23.84
CA VAL A 174 -13.80 32.54 -22.62
C VAL A 174 -14.57 33.85 -22.79
N LEU A 175 -15.52 34.13 -21.89
CA LEU A 175 -16.30 35.37 -21.83
C LEU A 175 -15.60 36.42 -20.96
N SER A 176 -15.33 36.06 -19.71
CA SER A 176 -14.69 36.88 -18.67
C SER A 176 -13.64 36.02 -17.94
N SER A 177 -12.69 36.63 -17.21
CA SER A 177 -11.66 35.87 -16.46
C SER A 177 -11.45 36.47 -15.07
N ASP A 178 -11.69 35.65 -14.06
CA ASP A 178 -11.63 35.99 -12.64
C ASP A 178 -10.29 35.57 -12.04
N ASP A 179 -9.50 36.56 -11.58
CA ASP A 179 -8.26 36.40 -10.83
C ASP A 179 -7.19 35.46 -11.43
N GLY A 180 -7.32 35.13 -12.72
CA GLY A 180 -6.35 34.33 -13.49
C GLY A 180 -6.33 32.83 -13.16
N TRP A 181 -7.35 32.31 -12.47
CA TRP A 181 -7.51 30.86 -12.23
C TRP A 181 -8.86 30.32 -12.70
N THR A 182 -9.92 31.11 -12.53
CA THR A 182 -11.28 30.79 -12.99
C THR A 182 -11.71 31.73 -14.11
N CYS A 183 -12.65 31.32 -14.94
CA CYS A 183 -13.21 32.18 -15.98
C CYS A 183 -14.64 31.73 -16.34
N GLU A 184 -15.47 32.64 -16.86
CA GLU A 184 -16.76 32.27 -17.45
C GLU A 184 -16.53 31.85 -18.90
N VAL A 185 -17.16 30.76 -19.33
CA VAL A 185 -17.00 30.18 -20.66
C VAL A 185 -18.35 29.87 -21.29
N ALA A 186 -18.49 30.17 -22.58
CA ALA A 186 -19.63 29.78 -23.40
C ALA A 186 -19.25 28.64 -24.35
N TRP A 187 -20.04 27.58 -24.42
CA TRP A 187 -19.90 26.53 -25.42
C TRP A 187 -21.24 26.21 -26.08
N THR A 188 -21.18 25.35 -27.10
CA THR A 188 -22.36 24.73 -27.69
C THR A 188 -22.39 23.27 -27.29
N ASP A 189 -23.51 22.81 -26.74
CA ASP A 189 -23.71 21.42 -26.33
C ASP A 189 -23.97 20.49 -27.55
N PRO A 190 -24.16 19.17 -27.34
CA PRO A 190 -24.49 18.24 -28.42
C PRO A 190 -25.86 18.49 -29.09
N THR A 191 -26.78 19.24 -28.47
CA THR A 191 -28.10 19.59 -29.08
C THR A 191 -28.05 20.83 -29.97
N GLY A 192 -27.00 21.66 -29.87
CA GLY A 192 -26.86 22.93 -30.58
C GLY A 192 -27.24 24.15 -29.74
N THR A 193 -27.51 23.96 -28.46
CA THR A 193 -27.82 24.98 -27.46
C THR A 193 -26.54 25.65 -26.97
N ALA A 194 -26.54 26.98 -26.89
CA ALA A 194 -25.45 27.73 -26.26
C ALA A 194 -25.63 27.71 -24.73
N ILE A 195 -24.58 27.32 -24.01
CA ILE A 195 -24.57 27.21 -22.54
C ILE A 195 -23.37 28.01 -22.03
N GLU A 196 -23.57 28.72 -20.91
CA GLU A 196 -22.53 29.47 -20.20
C GLU A 196 -22.31 28.89 -18.81
N GLY A 197 -21.08 28.89 -18.32
CA GLY A 197 -20.72 28.35 -17.00
C GLY A 197 -19.31 28.71 -16.58
N ARG A 198 -18.93 28.42 -15.32
CA ARG A 198 -17.58 28.72 -14.80
C ARG A 198 -16.62 27.56 -15.05
N SER A 199 -15.36 27.86 -15.34
CA SER A 199 -14.32 26.87 -15.64
C SER A 199 -12.94 27.27 -15.06
N ASP A 200 -12.01 26.33 -15.00
CA ASP A 200 -10.64 26.51 -14.46
C ASP A 200 -9.63 26.86 -15.56
N CYS A 201 -9.64 28.12 -15.99
CA CYS A 201 -9.02 28.55 -17.24
C CYS A 201 -7.55 28.99 -17.14
N PHE A 202 -6.91 28.90 -15.96
CA PHE A 202 -5.46 29.13 -15.75
C PHE A 202 -4.88 30.46 -16.32
N GLY A 203 -5.69 31.52 -16.44
CA GLY A 203 -5.26 32.82 -16.95
C GLY A 203 -5.41 33.00 -18.46
N GLU A 204 -6.17 32.11 -19.12
CA GLU A 204 -6.69 32.34 -20.47
C GLU A 204 -7.51 33.64 -20.55
N ARG A 205 -7.50 34.26 -21.74
CA ARG A 205 -8.05 35.60 -21.99
C ARG A 205 -9.44 35.50 -22.62
N ALA A 206 -10.30 36.46 -22.29
CA ALA A 206 -11.58 36.67 -22.99
C ALA A 206 -11.40 36.62 -24.53
N GLY A 207 -12.24 35.83 -25.19
CA GLY A 207 -12.16 35.52 -26.62
C GLY A 207 -11.22 34.38 -27.02
N SER A 208 -10.45 33.78 -26.10
CA SER A 208 -9.70 32.54 -26.40
C SER A 208 -10.61 31.30 -26.33
N ARG A 209 -10.14 30.17 -26.87
CA ARG A 209 -10.86 28.89 -26.87
C ARG A 209 -10.09 27.83 -26.10
N LEU A 210 -10.82 27.02 -25.34
CA LEU A 210 -10.28 25.96 -24.49
C LEU A 210 -11.21 24.73 -24.49
N GLU A 211 -10.64 23.55 -24.25
CA GLU A 211 -11.38 22.27 -24.22
C GLU A 211 -11.83 21.98 -22.78
N VAL A 212 -13.12 22.15 -22.50
CA VAL A 212 -13.74 21.76 -21.23
C VAL A 212 -14.17 20.30 -21.26
N LEU A 213 -14.14 19.63 -20.10
CA LEU A 213 -14.98 18.46 -19.85
C LEU A 213 -16.26 18.94 -19.17
N VAL A 214 -17.39 18.77 -19.85
CA VAL A 214 -18.72 19.01 -19.30
C VAL A 214 -19.23 17.67 -18.75
N PRO A 215 -19.57 17.55 -17.45
CA PRO A 215 -20.14 16.34 -16.92
C PRO A 215 -21.50 16.04 -17.56
N TRP A 216 -21.94 14.78 -17.51
CA TRP A 216 -23.30 14.42 -17.93
C TRP A 216 -24.27 14.66 -16.77
N GLY A 217 -24.91 15.82 -16.76
CA GLY A 217 -25.87 16.25 -15.74
C GLY A 217 -26.26 17.71 -15.95
N GLU A 218 -26.86 18.32 -14.95
CA GLU A 218 -27.03 19.78 -14.90
C GLU A 218 -25.71 20.51 -14.59
N ILE A 219 -25.64 21.76 -15.02
CA ILE A 219 -24.38 22.47 -15.27
C ILE A 219 -24.27 23.66 -14.30
N GLU A 220 -24.55 23.38 -13.03
CA GLU A 220 -24.27 24.30 -11.92
C GLU A 220 -22.83 24.14 -11.40
N ASP A 221 -22.31 22.90 -11.46
CA ASP A 221 -20.93 22.57 -11.12
C ASP A 221 -19.93 23.17 -12.15
N PRO A 222 -18.78 23.72 -11.72
CA PRO A 222 -17.83 24.35 -12.63
C PRO A 222 -17.15 23.32 -13.57
N VAL A 223 -17.34 23.50 -14.87
CA VAL A 223 -16.83 22.59 -15.91
C VAL A 223 -15.31 22.57 -15.92
N SER A 224 -14.73 21.41 -15.63
CA SER A 224 -13.27 21.27 -15.45
C SER A 224 -12.55 21.08 -16.79
N THR A 225 -11.49 21.83 -17.03
CA THR A 225 -10.62 21.61 -18.18
C THR A 225 -9.79 20.33 -18.00
N ARG A 226 -9.46 19.64 -19.11
CA ARG A 226 -8.61 18.43 -19.04
C ARG A 226 -7.27 18.64 -18.30
N PRO A 227 -6.57 19.78 -18.43
CA PRO A 227 -5.39 20.08 -17.63
C PRO A 227 -5.63 20.07 -16.11
N ALA A 228 -6.76 20.57 -15.62
CA ALA A 228 -7.06 20.62 -14.18
C ALA A 228 -7.31 19.23 -13.58
N LEU A 229 -8.05 18.37 -14.29
CA LEU A 229 -8.25 16.96 -13.91
C LEU A 229 -6.93 16.18 -13.92
N ALA A 230 -6.06 16.44 -14.90
CA ALA A 230 -4.72 15.88 -14.94
C ALA A 230 -3.80 16.42 -13.81
N LEU A 231 -3.94 17.69 -13.45
CA LEU A 231 -3.12 18.36 -12.42
C LEU A 231 -3.53 17.94 -11.01
N SER A 232 -4.82 17.95 -10.68
CA SER A 232 -5.36 17.42 -9.42
C SER A 232 -5.04 15.93 -9.26
N GLY A 233 -5.23 15.15 -10.32
CA GLY A 233 -4.81 13.75 -10.39
C GLY A 233 -3.32 13.56 -10.12
N GLY A 234 -2.48 14.37 -10.77
CA GLY A 234 -1.03 14.35 -10.61
C GLY A 234 -0.54 14.78 -9.22
N VAL A 235 -1.14 15.81 -8.63
CA VAL A 235 -0.77 16.36 -7.30
C VAL A 235 -0.92 15.32 -6.19
N VAL A 236 -1.93 14.45 -6.25
CA VAL A 236 -2.14 13.38 -5.26
C VAL A 236 -1.40 12.09 -5.65
N ALA A 237 -1.39 11.71 -6.94
CA ALA A 237 -0.73 10.48 -7.39
C ALA A 237 0.81 10.56 -7.31
N ALA A 238 1.43 11.68 -7.68
CA ALA A 238 2.88 11.80 -7.77
C ALA A 238 3.61 11.63 -6.42
N PRO A 239 3.15 12.21 -5.28
CA PRO A 239 3.72 11.92 -3.97
C PRO A 239 3.61 10.43 -3.57
N LEU A 240 2.49 9.79 -3.86
CA LEU A 240 2.28 8.36 -3.57
C LEU A 240 3.23 7.48 -4.43
N LEU A 241 3.36 7.78 -5.72
CA LEU A 241 4.35 7.14 -6.61
C LEU A 241 5.78 7.36 -6.13
N ALA A 242 6.15 8.60 -5.78
CA ALA A 242 7.49 8.95 -5.32
C ALA A 242 7.86 8.23 -4.01
N VAL A 243 6.96 8.18 -3.04
CA VAL A 243 7.15 7.43 -1.78
C VAL A 243 7.22 5.93 -2.05
N GLY A 244 6.32 5.39 -2.87
CA GLY A 244 6.32 3.98 -3.28
C GLY A 244 7.63 3.56 -3.96
N ALA A 245 8.08 4.34 -4.95
CA ALA A 245 9.32 4.13 -5.68
C ALA A 245 10.56 4.29 -4.78
N LEU A 246 10.60 5.29 -3.90
CA LEU A 246 11.70 5.48 -2.94
C LEU A 246 11.80 4.31 -1.96
N LEU A 247 10.66 3.79 -1.47
CA LEU A 247 10.62 2.60 -0.62
C LEU A 247 11.05 1.35 -1.38
N ALA A 248 10.58 1.15 -2.62
CA ALA A 248 10.98 0.04 -3.48
C ALA A 248 12.51 0.09 -3.77
N TRP A 249 13.06 1.26 -4.07
CA TRP A 249 14.48 1.49 -4.29
C TRP A 249 15.31 1.24 -3.02
N ARG A 250 14.87 1.73 -1.86
CA ARG A 250 15.53 1.44 -0.55
C ARG A 250 15.54 -0.07 -0.28
N VAL A 251 14.42 -0.75 -0.50
CA VAL A 251 14.28 -2.22 -0.35
C VAL A 251 15.21 -2.96 -1.30
N ALA A 252 15.24 -2.59 -2.59
CA ALA A 252 16.08 -3.23 -3.59
C ALA A 252 17.57 -2.99 -3.32
N ARG A 253 17.96 -1.78 -2.92
CA ARG A 253 19.32 -1.43 -2.49
C ARG A 253 19.77 -2.23 -1.26
N HIS A 254 18.89 -2.45 -0.27
CA HIS A 254 19.17 -3.35 0.84
C HIS A 254 19.34 -4.80 0.36
N ARG A 255 18.44 -5.32 -0.47
CA ARG A 255 18.58 -6.69 -1.04
C ARG A 255 19.88 -6.87 -1.82
N ARG A 256 20.29 -5.90 -2.66
CA ARG A 256 21.60 -5.88 -3.33
C ARG A 256 22.75 -5.98 -2.32
N ARG A 257 22.74 -5.12 -1.30
CA ARG A 257 23.80 -5.09 -0.27
C ARG A 257 23.91 -6.43 0.46
N ASP A 258 22.77 -6.93 0.93
CA ASP A 258 22.68 -8.14 1.74
C ASP A 258 23.04 -9.39 0.90
N ALA A 259 22.66 -9.45 -0.39
CA ALA A 259 23.05 -10.52 -1.31
C ALA A 259 24.52 -10.45 -1.74
N THR A 260 25.08 -9.24 -1.90
CA THR A 260 26.51 -9.07 -2.19
C THR A 260 27.35 -9.49 -0.98
N PHE A 261 26.92 -9.14 0.24
CA PHE A 261 27.54 -9.62 1.49
C PHE A 261 27.60 -11.14 1.56
N LEU A 262 26.48 -11.84 1.30
CA LEU A 262 26.44 -13.31 1.32
C LEU A 262 27.44 -13.92 0.33
N ARG A 263 27.53 -13.39 -0.90
CA ARG A 263 28.53 -13.81 -1.89
C ARG A 263 29.97 -13.56 -1.42
N LEU A 264 30.27 -12.36 -0.90
CA LEU A 264 31.63 -12.01 -0.45
C LEU A 264 32.12 -12.89 0.70
N VAL A 265 31.26 -13.16 1.67
CA VAL A 265 31.61 -13.91 2.91
C VAL A 265 31.83 -15.42 2.64
N GLY A 266 31.71 -15.88 1.39
CA GLY A 266 31.67 -17.31 1.07
C GLY A 266 30.49 -18.02 1.76
N ALA A 267 29.47 -17.25 2.14
CA ALA A 267 28.26 -17.78 2.76
C ALA A 267 27.31 -18.18 1.63
N GLU A 268 27.50 -19.39 1.10
CA GLU A 268 26.42 -20.06 0.37
C GLU A 268 25.15 -19.95 1.23
N PRO A 269 24.02 -19.50 0.65
CA PRO A 269 22.77 -19.44 1.40
C PRO A 269 22.48 -20.88 1.86
N PRO A 270 22.42 -21.13 3.18
CA PRO A 270 22.76 -22.42 3.76
C PRO A 270 22.05 -23.54 3.01
N ARG A 271 22.85 -24.38 2.32
CA ARG A 271 22.35 -25.53 1.56
C ARG A 271 21.39 -26.27 2.49
N ALA A 272 20.18 -26.53 2.02
CA ALA A 272 19.21 -27.24 2.83
C ALA A 272 19.83 -28.60 3.16
N GLY A 273 20.13 -28.81 4.45
CA GLY A 273 20.88 -29.98 4.89
C GLY A 273 20.18 -31.26 4.47
N GLU A 274 20.98 -32.27 4.14
CA GLU A 274 20.46 -33.61 3.83
C GLU A 274 19.60 -34.11 5.00
N SER A 275 18.47 -34.76 4.69
CA SER A 275 17.47 -35.24 5.66
C SER A 275 16.82 -34.17 6.58
N SER A 276 16.07 -33.24 5.98
CA SER A 276 14.93 -32.59 6.65
C SER A 276 13.79 -32.48 5.65
N GLU A 277 12.75 -33.30 5.81
CA GLU A 277 11.54 -33.18 4.99
C GLU A 277 10.95 -31.78 5.18
N ALA A 278 10.70 -31.09 4.06
CA ALA A 278 10.09 -29.77 4.14
C ALA A 278 8.71 -29.90 4.82
N ALA A 279 8.41 -29.06 5.81
CA ALA A 279 7.17 -29.14 6.60
C ALA A 279 5.85 -29.07 5.78
N LEU A 280 5.90 -28.83 4.46
CA LEU A 280 4.77 -28.98 3.52
C LEU A 280 4.53 -30.41 3.01
N ALA A 281 5.45 -31.35 3.24
CA ALA A 281 5.27 -32.78 2.93
C ALA A 281 4.24 -33.41 3.89
N GLU A 282 4.30 -33.03 5.17
CA GLU A 282 3.32 -33.38 6.20
C GLU A 282 1.87 -33.05 5.74
N PRO A 283 1.01 -34.07 5.51
CA PRO A 283 -0.31 -33.86 4.94
C PRO A 283 -1.21 -32.93 5.76
N ARG A 284 -1.09 -32.95 7.11
CA ARG A 284 -1.85 -32.04 7.99
C ARG A 284 -1.47 -30.59 7.70
N THR A 285 -0.19 -30.26 7.72
CA THR A 285 0.35 -28.93 7.36
C THR A 285 -0.07 -28.50 5.95
N ALA A 286 0.08 -29.39 4.97
CA ALA A 286 -0.34 -29.13 3.59
C ALA A 286 -1.83 -28.76 3.52
N SER A 287 -2.68 -29.50 4.23
CA SER A 287 -4.13 -29.28 4.28
C SER A 287 -4.51 -27.95 4.93
N ALA A 288 -3.84 -27.53 6.02
CA ALA A 288 -4.14 -26.26 6.69
C ALA A 288 -3.66 -25.06 5.88
N VAL A 289 -2.48 -25.16 5.25
CA VAL A 289 -1.98 -24.16 4.29
C VAL A 289 -2.92 -24.09 3.08
N ALA A 290 -3.48 -25.20 2.61
CA ALA A 290 -4.49 -25.21 1.54
C ALA A 290 -5.84 -24.59 1.97
N ARG A 291 -6.35 -24.94 3.16
CA ARG A 291 -7.58 -24.38 3.75
C ARG A 291 -7.48 -22.86 3.88
N ARG A 292 -6.35 -22.35 4.37
CA ARG A 292 -6.09 -20.90 4.48
C ARG A 292 -5.91 -20.21 3.11
N ARG A 293 -5.42 -20.94 2.09
CA ARG A 293 -5.42 -20.46 0.69
C ARG A 293 -6.84 -20.26 0.16
N ARG A 294 -7.78 -21.17 0.48
CA ARG A 294 -9.21 -21.02 0.11
C ARG A 294 -9.79 -19.74 0.73
N TRP A 295 -9.63 -19.52 2.03
CA TRP A 295 -10.07 -18.28 2.69
C TRP A 295 -9.45 -17.01 2.09
N SER A 296 -8.15 -17.00 1.77
CA SER A 296 -7.52 -15.85 1.09
C SER A 296 -8.03 -15.61 -0.34
N ARG A 297 -8.55 -16.64 -1.01
CA ARG A 297 -9.21 -16.50 -2.33
C ARG A 297 -10.63 -15.99 -2.17
N VAL A 298 -11.41 -16.54 -1.24
CA VAL A 298 -12.78 -16.09 -0.93
C VAL A 298 -12.77 -14.61 -0.54
N GLY A 299 -11.82 -14.17 0.31
CA GLY A 299 -11.69 -12.75 0.65
C GLY A 299 -11.33 -11.85 -0.54
N LEU A 300 -10.48 -12.32 -1.47
CA LEU A 300 -10.08 -11.53 -2.66
C LEU A 300 -11.18 -11.50 -3.74
N ILE A 301 -11.92 -12.61 -3.90
CA ILE A 301 -13.14 -12.67 -4.73
C ILE A 301 -14.21 -11.77 -4.11
N GLY A 302 -14.35 -11.75 -2.79
CA GLY A 302 -15.23 -10.85 -2.05
C GLY A 302 -14.91 -9.38 -2.34
N VAL A 303 -13.65 -8.95 -2.21
CA VAL A 303 -13.23 -7.59 -2.60
C VAL A 303 -13.58 -7.28 -4.06
N ALA A 304 -13.28 -8.18 -4.99
CA ALA A 304 -13.55 -7.96 -6.40
C ALA A 304 -15.06 -7.84 -6.69
N ALA A 305 -15.88 -8.72 -6.11
CA ALA A 305 -17.33 -8.71 -6.24
C ALA A 305 -17.97 -7.48 -5.56
N SER A 306 -17.50 -7.10 -4.37
CA SER A 306 -17.96 -5.89 -3.68
C SER A 306 -17.59 -4.61 -4.43
N LEU A 307 -16.42 -4.54 -5.05
CA LEU A 307 -16.00 -3.40 -5.87
C LEU A 307 -16.77 -3.33 -7.19
N LEU A 308 -16.97 -4.47 -7.86
CA LEU A 308 -17.84 -4.55 -9.05
C LEU A 308 -19.29 -4.19 -8.73
N LEU A 309 -19.81 -4.59 -7.56
CA LEU A 309 -21.14 -4.19 -7.09
C LEU A 309 -21.21 -2.68 -6.85
N SER A 310 -20.20 -2.08 -6.20
CA SER A 310 -20.17 -0.62 -5.99
C SER A 310 -20.12 0.16 -7.31
N VAL A 311 -19.27 -0.25 -8.26
CA VAL A 311 -19.20 0.41 -9.59
C VAL A 311 -20.51 0.21 -10.37
N GLY A 312 -21.07 -1.00 -10.35
CA GLY A 312 -22.35 -1.30 -11.02
C GLY A 312 -23.54 -0.54 -10.41
N MET A 313 -23.57 -0.35 -9.09
CA MET A 313 -24.62 0.44 -8.43
C MET A 313 -24.48 1.94 -8.71
N TRP A 314 -23.25 2.47 -8.76
CA TRP A 314 -23.02 3.86 -9.17
C TRP A 314 -23.48 4.12 -10.61
N LEU A 315 -23.13 3.22 -11.56
CA LEU A 315 -23.63 3.29 -12.94
C LEU A 315 -25.16 3.14 -13.06
N VAL A 316 -25.82 2.47 -12.11
CA VAL A 316 -27.29 2.36 -12.07
C VAL A 316 -27.94 3.62 -11.50
N GLN A 317 -27.32 4.29 -10.53
CA GLN A 317 -27.78 5.60 -10.05
C GLN A 317 -27.67 6.64 -11.16
N ASP A 318 -26.47 6.76 -11.73
CA ASP A 318 -26.15 7.62 -12.86
C ASP A 318 -27.11 7.44 -14.04
N HIS A 319 -27.29 6.20 -14.52
CA HIS A 319 -28.21 5.93 -15.61
C HIS A 319 -29.68 6.25 -15.27
N ALA A 320 -30.11 5.99 -14.02
CA ALA A 320 -31.47 6.26 -13.59
C ALA A 320 -31.77 7.77 -13.40
N ASP A 321 -30.78 8.55 -12.97
CA ASP A 321 -30.85 10.02 -12.91
C ASP A 321 -30.90 10.63 -14.32
N ARG A 322 -29.96 10.26 -15.20
CA ARG A 322 -29.97 10.70 -16.61
C ARG A 322 -31.28 10.34 -17.31
N GLN A 323 -31.84 9.15 -17.05
CA GLN A 323 -33.13 8.77 -17.60
C GLN A 323 -34.27 9.62 -17.02
N LEU A 324 -34.31 9.84 -15.70
CA LEU A 324 -35.34 10.65 -15.05
C LEU A 324 -35.33 12.11 -15.55
N ARG A 325 -34.15 12.70 -15.74
CA ARG A 325 -33.99 14.06 -16.27
C ARG A 325 -34.29 14.17 -17.77
N ALA A 326 -34.06 13.11 -18.54
CA ALA A 326 -34.30 13.11 -20.00
C ALA A 326 -35.72 12.68 -20.42
N GLU A 327 -36.41 11.86 -19.62
CA GLU A 327 -37.73 11.29 -19.95
C GLU A 327 -38.85 11.70 -18.97
N GLY A 328 -38.50 12.30 -17.83
CA GLY A 328 -39.47 12.77 -16.83
C GLY A 328 -40.19 14.05 -17.20
N ALA A 329 -41.22 14.38 -16.43
CA ALA A 329 -41.86 15.70 -16.46
C ALA A 329 -41.33 16.57 -15.31
N THR A 330 -41.42 17.90 -15.46
CA THR A 330 -41.09 18.84 -14.38
C THR A 330 -42.33 19.50 -13.79
N THR A 331 -42.24 19.89 -12.51
CA THR A 331 -43.27 20.65 -11.80
C THR A 331 -42.64 21.46 -10.67
N VAL A 332 -43.36 22.46 -10.15
CA VAL A 332 -42.87 23.29 -9.04
C VAL A 332 -43.17 22.60 -7.70
N GLY A 333 -42.10 22.25 -6.98
CA GLY A 333 -42.18 21.77 -5.61
C GLY A 333 -42.24 22.88 -4.56
N THR A 334 -42.36 22.47 -3.31
CA THR A 334 -42.10 23.32 -2.14
C THR A 334 -41.35 22.50 -1.10
N VAL A 335 -40.26 23.04 -0.58
CA VAL A 335 -39.50 22.45 0.54
C VAL A 335 -40.36 22.56 1.82
N VAL A 336 -40.71 21.42 2.43
CA VAL A 336 -41.59 21.37 3.61
C VAL A 336 -40.91 20.94 4.90
N GLU A 337 -39.74 20.29 4.82
CA GLU A 337 -38.94 19.90 5.98
C GLU A 337 -37.46 19.87 5.59
N LEU A 338 -36.58 20.36 6.46
CA LEU A 338 -35.12 20.30 6.29
C LEU A 338 -34.54 19.33 7.32
N HIS A 339 -33.73 18.38 6.87
CA HIS A 339 -33.06 17.38 7.71
C HIS A 339 -31.57 17.73 7.81
N PRO A 340 -31.14 18.46 8.87
CA PRO A 340 -29.77 18.95 8.99
C PRO A 340 -28.73 17.83 9.05
N GLU A 341 -27.56 18.04 8.41
CA GLU A 341 -26.50 17.03 8.41
C GLU A 341 -26.07 16.69 9.86
N GLY A 342 -26.13 15.41 10.18
CA GLY A 342 -25.67 14.88 11.45
C GLY A 342 -24.31 14.18 11.30
N ARG A 343 -23.52 14.12 12.39
CA ARG A 343 -22.22 13.42 12.47
C ARG A 343 -22.15 11.96 11.97
N ARG A 344 -23.28 11.35 11.56
CA ARG A 344 -23.43 9.98 11.02
C ARG A 344 -24.54 9.85 9.96
N ARG A 345 -25.12 10.95 9.46
CA ARG A 345 -26.19 10.96 8.45
C ARG A 345 -25.99 12.17 7.57
N ARG A 346 -25.92 11.96 6.25
CA ARG A 346 -26.06 13.02 5.25
C ARG A 346 -27.37 13.78 5.52
N GLY A 347 -27.41 15.07 5.18
CA GLY A 347 -28.63 15.85 5.26
C GLY A 347 -29.64 15.47 4.18
N GLY A 348 -30.67 16.30 4.05
CA GLY A 348 -31.62 16.24 2.96
C GLY A 348 -32.84 17.11 3.25
N LEU A 349 -33.84 17.03 2.38
CA LEU A 349 -35.06 17.79 2.48
C LEU A 349 -36.26 16.95 2.08
N ASP A 350 -37.43 17.27 2.64
CA ASP A 350 -38.69 16.75 2.13
C ASP A 350 -39.30 17.79 1.19
N VAL A 351 -39.51 17.39 -0.06
CA VAL A 351 -40.18 18.19 -1.09
C VAL A 351 -41.62 17.73 -1.22
N ARG A 352 -42.53 18.69 -1.41
CA ARG A 352 -43.96 18.44 -1.63
C ARG A 352 -44.42 19.13 -2.90
N PHE A 353 -45.07 18.39 -3.79
CA PHE A 353 -45.52 18.85 -5.11
C PHE A 353 -46.90 18.26 -5.43
N THR A 354 -47.49 18.65 -6.56
CA THR A 354 -48.83 18.19 -6.98
C THR A 354 -48.80 17.76 -8.44
N VAL A 355 -49.37 16.58 -8.73
CA VAL A 355 -49.52 16.00 -10.07
C VAL A 355 -50.99 15.59 -10.23
N ASP A 356 -51.67 16.06 -11.28
CA ASP A 356 -53.10 15.80 -11.55
C ASP A 356 -54.04 16.01 -10.33
N GLY A 357 -53.73 17.00 -9.49
CA GLY A 357 -54.45 17.32 -8.26
C GLY A 357 -54.13 16.41 -7.06
N THR A 358 -53.32 15.37 -7.24
CA THR A 358 -52.80 14.50 -6.17
C THR A 358 -51.52 15.11 -5.58
N GLN A 359 -51.46 15.23 -4.26
CA GLN A 359 -50.30 15.78 -3.56
C GLN A 359 -49.29 14.68 -3.20
N HIS A 360 -48.07 14.81 -3.71
CA HIS A 360 -46.94 13.94 -3.40
C HIS A 360 -46.00 14.61 -2.40
N ARG A 361 -45.37 13.82 -1.52
CA ARG A 361 -44.28 14.23 -0.63
C ARG A 361 -43.27 13.10 -0.54
N GLY A 362 -42.00 13.41 -0.66
CA GLY A 362 -40.92 12.45 -0.43
C GLY A 362 -39.63 13.14 0.02
N HIS A 363 -38.64 12.33 0.37
CA HIS A 363 -37.36 12.77 0.90
C HIS A 363 -36.26 12.71 -0.17
N VAL A 364 -35.52 13.80 -0.31
CA VAL A 364 -34.41 13.98 -1.25
C VAL A 364 -33.09 14.14 -0.46
N PRO A 365 -32.07 13.28 -0.67
CA PRO A 365 -30.82 13.31 0.11
C PRO A 365 -29.80 14.30 -0.49
N GLY A 366 -29.70 15.49 0.10
CA GLY A 366 -28.82 16.60 -0.33
C GLY A 366 -28.10 17.30 0.82
N ASP A 367 -27.51 18.47 0.57
CA ASP A 367 -27.07 19.36 1.66
C ASP A 367 -28.20 20.33 2.03
N SER A 368 -28.80 20.13 3.20
CA SER A 368 -29.95 20.92 3.63
C SER A 368 -29.61 22.38 4.00
N ASN A 369 -28.34 22.79 3.93
CA ASN A 369 -27.91 24.15 4.27
C ASN A 369 -28.16 25.16 3.14
N ASP A 370 -28.35 24.69 1.90
CA ASP A 370 -28.48 25.52 0.70
C ASP A 370 -29.94 25.84 0.33
N TYR A 371 -30.92 25.36 1.11
CA TYR A 371 -32.36 25.63 0.92
C TYR A 371 -33.06 26.17 2.17
N ASP A 372 -34.10 26.99 1.95
CA ASP A 372 -35.00 27.51 2.98
C ASP A 372 -36.33 26.73 3.09
N LEU A 373 -36.94 26.72 4.27
CA LEU A 373 -38.28 26.17 4.46
C LEU A 373 -39.33 27.02 3.72
N GLY A 374 -40.09 26.39 2.83
CA GLY A 374 -41.04 27.07 1.95
C GLY A 374 -40.45 27.53 0.61
N GLN A 375 -39.17 27.27 0.35
CA GLN A 375 -38.56 27.51 -0.96
C GLN A 375 -39.26 26.70 -2.06
N HIS A 376 -39.37 27.29 -3.24
CA HIS A 376 -39.78 26.59 -4.47
C HIS A 376 -38.55 26.05 -5.19
N VAL A 377 -38.64 24.81 -5.67
CA VAL A 377 -37.59 24.05 -6.36
C VAL A 377 -38.20 23.37 -7.58
N GLU A 378 -37.44 23.14 -8.64
CA GLU A 378 -37.92 22.35 -9.78
C GLU A 378 -37.84 20.85 -9.43
N VAL A 379 -38.93 20.12 -9.70
CA VAL A 379 -39.06 18.69 -9.37
C VAL A 379 -39.17 17.90 -10.66
N PHE A 380 -38.16 17.09 -10.95
CA PHE A 380 -38.14 16.13 -12.04
C PHE A 380 -38.75 14.81 -11.57
N PHE A 381 -39.85 14.35 -12.17
CA PHE A 381 -40.56 13.14 -11.75
C PHE A 381 -40.96 12.24 -12.93
N ASP A 382 -41.06 10.94 -12.67
CA ASP A 382 -41.58 9.94 -13.61
C ASP A 382 -43.12 10.04 -13.66
N PRO A 383 -43.75 10.39 -14.80
CA PRO A 383 -45.21 10.51 -14.88
C PRO A 383 -45.96 9.19 -14.67
N ALA A 384 -45.30 8.03 -14.82
CA ALA A 384 -45.88 6.72 -14.57
C ALA A 384 -45.71 6.25 -13.10
N ASP A 385 -44.76 6.84 -12.36
CA ASP A 385 -44.52 6.58 -10.93
C ASP A 385 -44.00 7.85 -10.24
N PRO A 386 -44.86 8.85 -9.91
CA PRO A 386 -44.41 10.12 -9.34
C PRO A 386 -43.72 10.02 -7.96
N ASP A 387 -43.69 8.82 -7.36
CA ASP A 387 -42.89 8.50 -6.18
C ASP A 387 -41.38 8.38 -6.50
N ARG A 388 -41.03 8.30 -7.80
CA ARG A 388 -39.69 8.50 -8.37
C ARG A 388 -39.54 9.95 -8.82
N PHE A 389 -38.89 10.76 -7.99
CA PHE A 389 -38.56 12.13 -8.33
C PHE A 389 -37.20 12.55 -7.75
N THR A 390 -36.65 13.62 -8.28
CA THR A 390 -35.52 14.37 -7.72
C THR A 390 -35.73 15.88 -7.93
N ILE A 391 -34.76 16.70 -7.50
CA ILE A 391 -34.70 18.12 -7.81
C ILE A 391 -33.46 18.44 -8.66
N ASP A 392 -33.45 19.63 -9.25
CA ASP A 392 -32.34 20.23 -10.00
C ASP A 392 -30.95 19.85 -9.46
N ASP A 393 -30.57 20.32 -8.28
CA ASP A 393 -29.20 20.17 -7.74
C ASP A 393 -28.88 18.79 -7.11
N VAL A 394 -29.81 17.82 -7.12
CA VAL A 394 -29.62 16.49 -6.50
C VAL A 394 -29.73 15.32 -7.49
N THR A 395 -28.69 14.49 -7.55
CA THR A 395 -28.72 13.21 -8.28
C THR A 395 -29.77 12.25 -7.70
N PHE A 396 -30.68 11.75 -8.54
CA PHE A 396 -31.67 10.75 -8.16
C PHE A 396 -31.03 9.46 -7.62
N GLU A 397 -31.36 9.09 -6.37
CA GLU A 397 -30.89 7.86 -5.74
C GLU A 397 -32.03 6.81 -5.67
N PRO A 398 -32.09 5.80 -6.56
CA PRO A 398 -33.15 4.80 -6.54
C PRO A 398 -33.19 4.03 -5.22
N ARG A 399 -34.39 3.91 -4.65
CA ARG A 399 -34.64 3.36 -3.28
C ARG A 399 -33.88 2.05 -3.04
N GLY A 400 -32.87 2.10 -2.17
CA GLY A 400 -32.06 0.95 -1.75
C GLY A 400 -30.66 0.85 -2.38
N THR A 401 -30.36 1.60 -3.44
CA THR A 401 -29.00 1.65 -4.03
C THR A 401 -27.95 2.13 -3.02
N ALA A 402 -28.26 3.15 -2.22
CA ALA A 402 -27.49 3.62 -1.06
C ALA A 402 -26.99 2.48 -0.15
N LEU A 403 -27.86 1.52 0.15
CA LEU A 403 -27.57 0.39 1.05
C LEU A 403 -26.62 -0.60 0.37
N LEU A 404 -26.83 -0.89 -0.91
CA LEU A 404 -25.98 -1.79 -1.70
C LEU A 404 -24.59 -1.18 -1.94
N LEU A 405 -24.50 0.12 -2.20
CA LEU A 405 -23.24 0.87 -2.22
C LEU A 405 -22.52 0.83 -0.88
N THR A 406 -23.22 1.09 0.22
CA THR A 406 -22.67 1.02 1.58
C THR A 406 -22.14 -0.38 1.90
N VAL A 407 -22.88 -1.44 1.55
CA VAL A 407 -22.45 -2.83 1.72
C VAL A 407 -21.25 -3.17 0.82
N GLY A 408 -21.24 -2.72 -0.44
CA GLY A 408 -20.11 -2.89 -1.37
C GLY A 408 -18.85 -2.15 -0.92
N GLY A 409 -18.97 -0.92 -0.44
CA GLY A 409 -17.88 -0.11 0.08
C GLY A 409 -17.29 -0.71 1.37
N LEU A 410 -18.14 -1.00 2.37
CA LEU A 410 -17.71 -1.65 3.61
C LEU A 410 -17.16 -3.05 3.40
N GLY A 411 -17.73 -3.83 2.45
CA GLY A 411 -17.24 -5.15 2.05
C GLY A 411 -15.85 -5.07 1.41
N SER A 412 -15.64 -4.12 0.50
CA SER A 412 -14.35 -3.85 -0.15
C SER A 412 -13.29 -3.42 0.86
N LEU A 413 -13.59 -2.42 1.70
CA LEU A 413 -12.68 -1.93 2.75
C LEU A 413 -12.31 -3.03 3.75
N SER A 414 -13.29 -3.81 4.21
CA SER A 414 -13.06 -4.94 5.13
C SER A 414 -12.25 -6.05 4.47
N GLY A 415 -12.57 -6.40 3.23
CA GLY A 415 -11.85 -7.42 2.47
C GLY A 415 -10.40 -7.02 2.17
N ILE A 416 -10.11 -5.73 1.96
CA ILE A 416 -8.75 -5.21 1.87
C ILE A 416 -8.06 -5.28 3.24
N ALA A 417 -8.70 -4.76 4.30
CA ALA A 417 -8.12 -4.67 5.64
C ALA A 417 -7.80 -6.03 6.28
N TYR A 418 -8.63 -7.05 6.04
CA TYR A 418 -8.42 -8.41 6.57
C TYR A 418 -7.82 -9.37 5.55
N GLY A 419 -8.30 -9.35 4.30
CA GLY A 419 -7.89 -10.29 3.25
C GLY A 419 -6.45 -10.09 2.78
N LEU A 420 -5.99 -8.84 2.61
CA LEU A 420 -4.62 -8.59 2.14
C LEU A 420 -3.56 -9.03 3.19
N PRO A 421 -3.68 -8.75 4.51
CA PRO A 421 -2.79 -9.32 5.52
C PRO A 421 -2.85 -10.86 5.60
N VAL A 422 -4.03 -11.47 5.40
CA VAL A 422 -4.16 -12.94 5.35
C VAL A 422 -3.42 -13.52 4.13
N LEU A 423 -3.58 -12.93 2.94
CA LEU A 423 -2.89 -13.34 1.72
C LEU A 423 -1.36 -13.15 1.82
N LEU A 424 -0.90 -12.01 2.34
CA LEU A 424 0.53 -11.73 2.53
C LEU A 424 1.16 -12.66 3.58
N SER A 425 0.47 -12.91 4.70
CA SER A 425 0.95 -13.86 5.71
C SER A 425 0.86 -15.32 5.25
N HIS A 426 -0.06 -15.67 4.34
CA HIS A 426 -0.11 -16.98 3.68
C HIS A 426 1.08 -17.18 2.72
N ARG A 427 1.31 -16.23 1.79
CA ARG A 427 2.48 -16.25 0.88
C ARG A 427 3.79 -16.34 1.68
N ARG A 428 3.90 -15.59 2.79
CA ARG A 428 5.04 -15.64 3.70
C ARG A 428 5.18 -16.99 4.40
N ALA A 429 4.11 -17.56 4.95
CA ALA A 429 4.13 -18.88 5.59
C ALA A 429 4.54 -19.98 4.61
N ARG A 430 3.90 -20.07 3.44
CA ARG A 430 4.26 -21.05 2.39
C ARG A 430 5.72 -20.89 1.96
N SER A 431 6.22 -19.66 1.80
CA SER A 431 7.63 -19.41 1.46
C SER A 431 8.62 -19.70 2.59
N MET A 432 8.17 -19.82 3.84
CA MET A 432 9.00 -20.26 4.97
C MET A 432 9.02 -21.79 5.06
N LEU A 433 7.85 -22.42 4.98
CA LEU A 433 7.69 -23.88 5.04
C LEU A 433 8.37 -24.58 3.84
N ALA A 434 8.30 -23.99 2.63
CA ALA A 434 8.94 -24.51 1.42
C ALA A 434 10.45 -24.19 1.26
N ARG A 435 11.06 -23.45 2.18
CA ARG A 435 12.47 -22.98 2.07
C ARG A 435 13.19 -22.96 3.42
N GLY A 436 12.84 -23.90 4.28
CA GLY A 436 13.51 -24.11 5.56
C GLY A 436 13.83 -25.57 5.76
N VAL A 437 14.96 -25.81 6.40
CA VAL A 437 15.12 -26.96 7.28
C VAL A 437 14.10 -26.77 8.41
N TRP A 438 13.35 -27.81 8.72
CA TRP A 438 12.38 -27.83 9.81
C TRP A 438 12.45 -29.17 10.53
N SER A 439 12.49 -29.13 11.87
CA SER A 439 12.50 -30.31 12.73
C SER A 439 11.16 -30.40 13.47
N PRO A 440 10.52 -31.57 13.57
CA PRO A 440 9.36 -31.77 14.43
C PRO A 440 9.80 -31.80 15.90
N VAL A 441 9.15 -31.00 16.74
CA VAL A 441 9.46 -30.87 18.17
C VAL A 441 8.16 -30.90 18.97
N MET A 442 8.17 -31.55 20.13
CA MET A 442 7.07 -31.50 21.11
C MET A 442 7.19 -30.23 21.94
N VAL A 443 6.18 -29.37 21.96
CA VAL A 443 6.19 -28.14 22.78
C VAL A 443 4.98 -28.04 23.70
N ARG A 444 5.22 -27.61 24.94
CA ARG A 444 4.18 -27.25 25.92
C ARG A 444 3.71 -25.83 25.64
N ALA A 445 2.40 -25.63 25.44
CA ALA A 445 1.81 -24.33 25.13
C ALA A 445 1.10 -23.73 26.35
N ARG A 446 1.51 -22.54 26.80
CA ARG A 446 0.92 -21.81 27.95
C ARG A 446 0.44 -20.42 27.54
N TYR A 447 -0.77 -20.02 27.94
CA TYR A 447 -1.27 -18.67 27.66
C TYR A 447 -0.79 -17.65 28.72
N GLU A 448 -0.23 -16.53 28.26
CA GLU A 448 0.32 -15.47 29.12
C GLU A 448 0.16 -14.09 28.45
N LYS A 449 -0.52 -13.15 29.15
CA LYS A 449 -0.63 -11.72 28.77
C LYS A 449 -0.99 -11.48 27.29
N SER A 450 -2.11 -12.07 26.82
CA SER A 450 -2.65 -12.01 25.43
C SER A 450 -1.85 -12.73 24.34
N ARG A 451 -0.93 -13.62 24.74
CA ARG A 451 -0.03 -14.37 23.86
C ARG A 451 0.13 -15.81 24.38
N TYR A 452 0.63 -16.70 23.55
CA TYR A 452 1.04 -18.04 23.96
C TYR A 452 2.57 -18.09 24.07
N LEU A 453 3.07 -18.73 25.11
CA LEU A 453 4.44 -19.20 25.24
C LEU A 453 4.47 -20.67 24.81
N PHE A 454 5.51 -21.05 24.07
CA PHE A 454 5.78 -22.43 23.67
C PHE A 454 7.13 -22.81 24.23
N THR A 455 7.21 -23.92 24.97
CA THR A 455 8.45 -24.41 25.59
C THR A 455 8.78 -25.81 25.06
N ALA A 456 9.96 -25.98 24.46
CA ALA A 456 10.47 -27.28 24.03
C ALA A 456 11.15 -28.05 25.18
N PRO A 457 11.51 -29.35 24.99
CA PRO A 457 12.07 -30.18 26.06
C PRO A 457 13.48 -29.76 26.49
N ASP A 458 14.18 -29.00 25.65
CA ASP A 458 15.46 -28.33 25.92
C ASP A 458 15.32 -27.06 26.79
N GLY A 459 14.09 -26.66 27.12
CA GLY A 459 13.77 -25.41 27.81
C GLY A 459 13.74 -24.16 26.92
N THR A 460 13.94 -24.27 25.60
CA THR A 460 13.85 -23.11 24.71
C THR A 460 12.41 -22.61 24.62
N THR A 461 12.24 -21.28 24.76
CA THR A 461 10.93 -20.63 24.74
C THR A 461 10.71 -19.70 23.55
N TRP A 462 9.52 -19.81 22.96
CA TRP A 462 9.02 -18.91 21.90
C TRP A 462 7.72 -18.23 22.34
N ARG A 463 7.43 -17.05 21.79
CA ARG A 463 6.26 -16.24 22.19
C ARG A 463 5.42 -15.80 20.99
N SER A 464 4.10 -15.94 21.12
CA SER A 464 3.16 -15.61 20.06
C SER A 464 3.04 -14.11 19.79
N SER A 465 2.62 -13.76 18.57
CA SER A 465 1.93 -12.50 18.31
C SER A 465 0.65 -12.41 19.15
N ARG A 466 0.24 -11.18 19.51
CA ARG A 466 -1.03 -10.94 20.21
C ARG A 466 -2.21 -11.53 19.41
N ARG A 467 -3.23 -12.03 20.11
CA ARG A 467 -4.50 -12.55 19.54
C ARG A 467 -4.35 -13.70 18.52
N ALA A 468 -3.28 -14.48 18.59
CA ALA A 468 -3.20 -15.72 17.82
C ALA A 468 -4.15 -16.78 18.42
N GLY A 469 -5.13 -17.24 17.64
CA GLY A 469 -6.17 -18.17 18.09
C GLY A 469 -5.73 -19.64 18.03
N TRP A 470 -4.94 -20.07 19.02
CA TRP A 470 -4.47 -21.44 19.19
C TRP A 470 -5.55 -22.36 19.78
N PRO A 471 -5.43 -23.69 19.68
CA PRO A 471 -6.35 -24.61 20.34
C PRO A 471 -5.94 -24.80 21.80
N THR A 472 -6.59 -24.09 22.71
CA THR A 472 -6.72 -24.52 24.12
C THR A 472 -7.66 -25.72 24.19
N ARG A 473 -7.35 -26.65 25.08
CA ARG A 473 -8.22 -27.78 25.42
C ARG A 473 -9.28 -27.30 26.42
N GLU A 474 -10.54 -27.76 26.31
CA GLU A 474 -11.65 -27.24 27.12
C GLU A 474 -11.51 -27.57 28.62
N ASP A 475 -10.80 -28.65 28.95
CA ASP A 475 -10.43 -29.02 30.33
C ASP A 475 -9.40 -28.08 30.98
N GLY A 476 -8.89 -27.06 30.27
CA GLY A 476 -7.96 -26.07 30.80
C GLY A 476 -6.54 -26.59 31.08
N THR A 477 -6.26 -27.87 30.81
CA THR A 477 -4.92 -28.45 31.00
C THR A 477 -3.93 -27.91 29.95
N GLU A 478 -2.66 -27.71 30.32
CA GLU A 478 -1.62 -27.28 29.37
C GLU A 478 -1.32 -28.43 28.39
N PRO A 479 -1.74 -28.35 27.12
CA PRO A 479 -1.70 -29.52 26.26
C PRO A 479 -0.29 -29.69 25.69
N VAL A 480 0.29 -30.86 25.91
CA VAL A 480 1.41 -31.35 25.10
C VAL A 480 0.83 -31.73 23.75
N GLN A 481 1.14 -30.97 22.70
CA GLN A 481 0.58 -31.14 21.35
C GLN A 481 1.65 -31.67 20.39
N ASP A 482 1.26 -32.63 19.55
CA ASP A 482 2.16 -33.34 18.64
C ASP A 482 2.78 -32.45 17.55
N ALA A 483 4.03 -32.74 17.21
CA ALA A 483 4.72 -32.36 15.98
C ALA A 483 4.63 -30.87 15.58
N TRP A 484 5.26 -29.99 16.36
CA TRP A 484 5.46 -28.59 15.97
C TRP A 484 6.73 -28.42 15.18
N TRP A 485 6.63 -27.78 14.01
CA TRP A 485 7.80 -27.57 13.16
C TRP A 485 8.59 -26.35 13.64
N VAL A 486 9.85 -26.59 14.03
CA VAL A 486 10.83 -25.60 14.48
C VAL A 486 11.94 -25.47 13.45
N ARG A 487 12.44 -24.25 13.22
CA ARG A 487 13.63 -23.99 12.39
C ARG A 487 14.73 -23.31 13.18
N ASP A 488 15.89 -23.96 13.22
CA ASP A 488 17.08 -23.50 13.93
C ASP A 488 17.53 -22.09 13.55
N GLY A 489 17.89 -21.35 14.60
CA GLY A 489 18.69 -20.15 14.55
C GLY A 489 17.99 -18.82 14.88
N GLU A 490 16.66 -18.71 14.99
CA GLU A 490 16.01 -17.37 15.15
C GLU A 490 14.77 -17.22 16.05
N HIS A 491 13.79 -18.12 16.16
CA HIS A 491 13.42 -19.27 15.34
C HIS A 491 12.00 -19.03 14.77
N ALA A 492 11.41 -20.03 14.11
CA ALA A 492 10.00 -20.07 13.73
C ALA A 492 9.30 -21.28 14.35
N VAL A 493 8.00 -21.15 14.65
CA VAL A 493 7.12 -22.19 15.22
C VAL A 493 5.82 -22.25 14.41
N PHE A 494 5.35 -23.46 14.09
CA PHE A 494 4.17 -23.69 13.26
C PHE A 494 3.37 -24.95 13.71
N SER A 495 2.06 -24.80 13.92
CA SER A 495 1.11 -25.92 14.12
C SER A 495 0.64 -26.45 12.77
N PRO A 496 0.61 -27.79 12.58
CA PRO A 496 0.02 -28.41 11.40
C PRO A 496 -1.42 -27.99 11.10
N ASP A 497 -2.23 -27.67 12.12
CA ASP A 497 -3.69 -27.50 12.01
C ASP A 497 -4.12 -26.08 11.67
N LYS A 498 -3.41 -25.07 12.19
CA LYS A 498 -3.85 -23.66 12.11
C LYS A 498 -3.39 -22.94 10.83
N GLY A 499 -2.38 -23.47 10.12
CA GLY A 499 -1.96 -22.94 8.80
C GLY A 499 -1.41 -21.49 8.81
N ALA A 500 -1.16 -20.92 9.98
CA ALA A 500 -0.77 -19.53 10.20
C ALA A 500 0.57 -19.47 10.97
N PRO A 501 1.52 -18.60 10.58
CA PRO A 501 2.91 -18.72 11.01
C PRO A 501 3.18 -18.00 12.34
N LEU A 502 4.26 -18.39 13.02
CA LEU A 502 4.85 -17.53 14.04
C LEU A 502 6.38 -17.49 14.03
N VAL A 503 6.89 -16.25 14.07
CA VAL A 503 8.31 -15.84 14.13
C VAL A 503 8.27 -14.51 14.91
N ARG A 504 8.97 -14.32 16.03
CA ARG A 504 10.39 -14.57 16.31
C ARG A 504 10.61 -14.79 17.82
N ALA A 505 11.75 -15.36 18.23
CA ALA A 505 12.16 -15.43 19.64
C ALA A 505 12.66 -14.05 20.14
N ARG A 506 12.98 -13.84 21.43
CA ARG A 506 12.98 -14.69 22.64
C ARG A 506 12.45 -13.82 23.82
N LEU A 507 12.09 -14.41 24.96
CA LEU A 507 12.36 -13.72 26.23
C LEU A 507 13.83 -14.02 26.57
N SER A 508 14.57 -13.01 26.99
CA SER A 508 15.98 -13.13 27.39
C SER A 508 16.12 -14.04 28.61
#